data_AF-A0A2V7HMG6-F1
#
_entry.id   AF-A0A2V7HMG6-F1
#
_cell.length_a   1.000
_cell.length_b   1.000
_cell.length_c   1.000
_cell.angle_alpha   90.00
_cell.angle_beta   90.00
_cell.angle_gamma   90.00
#
_symmetry.space_group_name_H-M   'P 1'
#
loop_
_entity.id
_entity.type
_entity.pdbx_description
1 polymer ?
#
loop_
_entity_poly.entity_id
_entity_poly.type
_entity_poly.pdbx_seq_one_letter_code
_entity_poly.pdbx_strand_id
1 'polypeptide(L)'
;MRKIWRTAVEAVTPYEAGKPLETLMAELGLTDLVRLSANENLLGPSARAIEAVRREAASIHLYPDGGSGALRDALARQLGISPDQIVVGNGADELITLIALAAFEPD
;
A
#
# COMPACT_ATOMS: atom_id res chain seq x y z
N MET A 1 -15.71 12.74 28.31
CA MET A 1 -14.36 12.23 27.97
C MET A 1 -13.47 13.42 27.58
N ARG A 2 -12.18 13.41 27.91
CA ARG A 2 -11.24 14.46 27.48
C ARG A 2 -10.92 14.28 26.00
N LYS A 3 -11.04 15.33 25.19
CA LYS A 3 -10.59 15.34 23.78
C LYS A 3 -9.08 15.14 23.74
N ILE A 4 -8.60 14.15 22.98
CA ILE A 4 -7.17 13.82 22.85
C ILE A 4 -6.64 13.98 21.42
N TRP A 5 -7.46 14.46 20.47
CA TRP A 5 -7.09 14.68 19.07
C TRP A 5 -7.17 16.16 18.66
N ARG A 6 -6.49 16.50 17.55
CA ARG A 6 -6.48 17.84 16.96
C ARG A 6 -7.86 18.20 16.39
N THR A 7 -8.26 19.47 16.48
CA THR A 7 -9.54 19.97 15.91
C THR A 7 -9.64 19.75 14.41
N ALA A 8 -8.53 19.77 13.68
CA ALA A 8 -8.51 19.48 12.24
C ALA A 8 -9.17 18.12 11.90
N VAL A 9 -9.07 17.11 12.77
CA VAL A 9 -9.69 15.79 12.57
C VAL A 9 -11.22 15.88 12.52
N GLU A 10 -11.83 16.86 13.18
CA GLU A 10 -13.29 17.03 13.21
C GLU A 10 -13.84 17.55 11.87
N ALA A 11 -12.99 18.17 11.04
CA ALA A 11 -13.36 18.66 9.72
C ALA A 11 -13.13 17.62 8.61
N VAL A 12 -12.50 16.48 8.91
CA VAL A 12 -12.20 15.44 7.92
C VAL A 12 -13.45 14.63 7.63
N THR A 13 -13.87 14.59 6.37
CA THR A 13 -14.85 13.59 5.91
C THR A 13 -14.18 12.22 5.87
N PRO A 14 -14.72 11.20 6.56
CA PRO A 14 -14.15 9.86 6.54
C PRO A 14 -14.06 9.30 5.12
N TYR A 15 -12.99 8.55 4.84
CA TYR A 15 -12.89 7.81 3.59
C TYR A 15 -13.94 6.70 3.53
N GLU A 16 -14.74 6.68 2.47
CA GLU A 16 -15.73 5.64 2.21
C GLU A 16 -15.07 4.50 1.42
N ALA A 17 -14.55 3.50 2.14
CA ALA A 17 -14.03 2.31 1.52
C ALA A 17 -15.14 1.50 0.82
N GLY A 18 -14.81 0.91 -0.33
CA GLY A 18 -15.71 -0.03 -1.00
C GLY A 18 -16.04 -1.22 -0.09
N LYS A 19 -17.29 -1.70 -0.18
CA LYS A 19 -17.73 -2.88 0.58
C LYS A 19 -16.87 -4.10 0.21
N PRO A 20 -16.54 -4.98 1.19
CA PRO A 20 -15.93 -6.29 0.89
C PRO A 20 -16.78 -7.06 -0.12
N LEU A 21 -16.12 -7.81 -1.01
CA LEU A 21 -16.82 -8.50 -2.10
C LEU A 21 -17.81 -9.52 -1.57
N GLU A 22 -17.44 -10.25 -0.53
CA GLU A 22 -18.26 -11.28 0.11
C GLU A 22 -19.55 -10.68 0.67
N THR A 23 -19.44 -9.51 1.31
CA THR A 23 -20.59 -8.76 1.83
C THR A 23 -21.48 -8.27 0.70
N LEU A 24 -20.88 -7.70 -0.35
CA LEU A 24 -21.63 -7.19 -1.50
C LEU A 24 -22.36 -8.31 -2.24
N MET A 25 -21.71 -9.46 -2.45
CA MET A 25 -22.30 -10.63 -3.10
C MET A 25 -23.48 -11.18 -2.29
N ALA A 26 -23.34 -11.28 -0.96
CA ALA A 26 -24.41 -11.73 -0.08
C ALA A 26 -25.63 -10.79 -0.10
N GLU A 27 -25.41 -9.47 -0.04
CA GLU A 27 -26.48 -8.46 -0.12
C GLU A 27 -27.23 -8.50 -1.46
N LEU A 28 -26.52 -8.75 -2.55
CA LEU A 28 -27.08 -8.80 -3.90
C LEU A 28 -27.61 -10.19 -4.29
N GLY A 29 -27.43 -11.21 -3.46
CA GLY A 29 -27.82 -12.59 -3.76
C GLY A 29 -27.04 -13.20 -4.94
N LEU A 30 -25.80 -12.75 -5.16
CA LEU A 30 -24.94 -13.19 -6.26
C LEU A 30 -24.02 -14.33 -5.81
N THR A 31 -23.91 -15.37 -6.62
CA THR A 31 -22.94 -16.45 -6.43
C THR A 31 -21.67 -16.26 -7.26
N ASP A 32 -21.70 -15.32 -8.20
CA ASP A 32 -20.58 -14.97 -9.07
C ASP A 32 -20.53 -13.44 -9.28
N LEU A 33 -19.33 -12.88 -9.31
CA LEU A 33 -19.09 -11.44 -9.43
C LEU A 33 -17.72 -11.18 -10.07
N VAL A 34 -17.71 -10.44 -11.17
CA VAL A 34 -16.48 -9.92 -11.78
C VAL A 34 -16.21 -8.51 -11.26
N ARG A 35 -15.17 -8.34 -10.44
CA ARG A 35 -14.77 -7.03 -9.91
C ARG A 35 -13.89 -6.27 -10.91
N LEU A 36 -14.35 -5.09 -11.33
CA LEU A 36 -13.60 -4.15 -12.20
C LEU A 36 -13.46 -2.74 -11.59
N SER A 37 -13.64 -2.61 -10.27
CA SER A 37 -13.77 -1.31 -9.58
C SER A 37 -12.50 -0.80 -8.89
N ALA A 38 -11.42 -1.60 -8.81
CA ALA A 38 -10.25 -1.31 -7.98
C ALA A 38 -8.92 -1.22 -8.76
N ASN A 39 -8.96 -1.15 -10.10
CA ASN A 39 -7.77 -1.08 -10.97
C ASN A 39 -6.76 -2.22 -10.77
N GLU A 40 -7.23 -3.39 -10.33
CA GLU A 40 -6.38 -4.56 -10.11
C GLU A 40 -5.98 -5.21 -11.43
N ASN A 41 -4.80 -5.82 -11.46
CA ASN A 41 -4.35 -6.57 -12.63
C ASN A 41 -5.00 -7.96 -12.68
N LEU A 42 -5.86 -8.18 -13.67
CA LEU A 42 -6.55 -9.47 -13.89
C LEU A 42 -5.60 -10.64 -14.20
N LEU A 43 -4.37 -10.36 -14.64
CA LEU A 43 -3.36 -11.40 -14.89
C LEU A 43 -2.73 -11.94 -13.60
N GLY A 44 -2.94 -11.28 -12.47
CA GLY A 44 -2.25 -11.56 -11.22
C GLY A 44 -0.76 -11.12 -11.25
N PRO A 45 -0.01 -11.45 -10.20
CA PRO A 45 1.41 -11.11 -10.11
C PRO A 45 2.27 -11.99 -11.03
N SER A 46 3.49 -11.53 -11.32
CA SER A 46 4.49 -12.34 -12.04
C SER A 46 4.73 -13.68 -11.34
N ALA A 47 4.87 -14.77 -12.10
CA ALA A 47 5.24 -16.08 -11.56
C ALA A 47 6.55 -16.04 -10.75
N ARG A 48 7.50 -15.17 -11.12
CA ARG A 48 8.76 -14.95 -10.37
C ARG A 48 8.51 -14.32 -9.00
N ALA A 49 7.52 -13.44 -8.89
CA ALA A 49 7.14 -12.82 -7.63
C ALA A 49 6.44 -13.83 -6.70
N ILE A 50 5.55 -14.66 -7.24
CA ILE A 50 4.89 -15.75 -6.50
C ILE A 50 5.95 -16.68 -5.89
N GLU A 51 6.94 -17.10 -6.70
CA GLU A 51 8.00 -17.98 -6.23
C GLU A 51 8.88 -17.32 -5.16
N ALA A 52 9.20 -16.04 -5.30
CA ALA A 52 9.94 -15.30 -4.28
C ALA A 52 9.17 -15.25 -2.94
N VAL A 53 7.87 -14.95 -2.97
CA VAL A 53 7.04 -14.94 -1.76
C VAL A 53 7.00 -16.32 -1.10
N ARG A 54 6.84 -17.39 -1.87
CA ARG A 54 6.83 -18.77 -1.33
C ARG A 54 8.14 -19.11 -0.65
N ARG A 55 9.28 -18.74 -1.23
CA ARG A 55 10.60 -18.99 -0.67
C ARG A 55 10.81 -18.23 0.65
N GLU A 56 10.37 -16.97 0.74
CA GLU A 56 10.55 -16.14 1.94
C GLU A 56 9.48 -16.38 3.02
N ALA A 57 8.39 -17.11 2.72
CA ALA A 57 7.29 -17.30 3.67
C ALA A 57 7.72 -17.90 5.02
N ALA A 58 8.78 -18.71 5.07
CA ALA A 58 9.29 -19.30 6.31
C ALA A 58 10.05 -18.30 7.20
N SER A 59 10.54 -17.19 6.65
CA SER A 59 11.38 -16.21 7.35
C SER A 59 10.60 -14.98 7.84
N ILE A 60 9.27 -14.92 7.65
CA ILE A 60 8.43 -13.76 7.99
C ILE A 60 8.40 -13.37 9.48
N HIS A 61 8.93 -14.23 10.36
CA HIS A 61 9.09 -13.95 11.79
C HIS A 61 10.29 -13.04 12.08
N LEU A 62 11.13 -12.78 11.08
CA LEU A 62 12.27 -11.88 11.16
C LEU A 62 11.89 -10.51 10.58
N TYR A 63 12.47 -9.45 11.13
CA TYR A 63 12.37 -8.13 10.50
C TYR A 63 13.05 -8.14 9.11
N PRO A 64 12.47 -7.45 8.12
CA PRO A 64 13.12 -7.28 6.83
C PRO A 64 14.32 -6.33 6.93
N ASP A 65 15.05 -6.18 5.82
CA ASP A 65 16.00 -5.08 5.66
C ASP A 65 15.27 -3.72 5.78
N GLY A 66 15.49 -3.05 6.91
CA GLY A 66 14.84 -1.76 7.22
C GLY A 66 15.18 -0.64 6.24
N GLY A 67 16.28 -0.76 5.48
CA GLY A 67 16.66 0.23 4.46
C GLY A 67 16.12 -0.06 3.06
N SER A 68 15.53 -1.25 2.85
CA SER A 68 15.15 -1.76 1.51
C SER A 68 16.29 -1.66 0.48
N GLY A 69 17.54 -1.85 0.92
CA GLY A 69 18.74 -1.61 0.13
C GLY A 69 18.78 -2.43 -1.15
N ALA A 70 18.51 -3.73 -1.06
CA ALA A 70 18.49 -4.61 -2.23
C ALA A 70 17.43 -4.19 -3.27
N LEU A 71 16.27 -3.70 -2.82
CA LEU A 71 15.20 -3.20 -3.70
C LEU A 71 15.59 -1.86 -4.33
N ARG A 72 16.13 -0.92 -3.54
CA ARG A 72 16.60 0.39 -4.04
C ARG A 72 17.68 0.22 -5.10
N ASP A 73 18.66 -0.66 -4.87
CA ASP A 73 19.73 -0.95 -5.82
C ASP A 73 19.19 -1.55 -7.13
N ALA A 74 18.23 -2.48 -7.03
CA ALA A 74 17.61 -3.09 -8.21
C ALA A 74 16.82 -2.08 -9.04
N LEU A 75 16.02 -1.24 -8.38
CA LEU A 75 15.26 -0.17 -9.04
C LEU A 75 16.18 0.90 -9.64
N ALA A 76 17.22 1.32 -8.93
CA ALA A 76 18.20 2.29 -9.38
C ALA A 76 18.89 1.84 -10.69
N ARG A 77 19.32 0.57 -10.74
CA ARG A 77 19.89 -0.01 -11.97
C ARG A 77 18.88 -0.05 -13.12
N GLN A 78 17.63 -0.39 -12.84
CA GLN A 78 16.59 -0.47 -13.87
C GLN A 78 16.22 0.93 -14.42
N LEU A 79 16.22 1.95 -13.56
CA LEU A 79 15.83 3.31 -13.90
C LEU A 79 17.00 4.19 -14.37
N GLY A 80 18.24 3.77 -14.15
CA GLY A 80 19.44 4.54 -14.53
C GLY A 80 19.72 5.75 -13.63
N ILE A 81 19.37 5.66 -12.33
CA ILE A 81 19.51 6.74 -11.35
C ILE A 81 20.31 6.28 -10.12
N SER A 82 20.68 7.20 -9.23
CA SER A 82 21.30 6.83 -7.95
C SER A 82 20.29 6.18 -6.99
N PRO A 83 20.66 5.14 -6.20
CA PRO A 83 19.82 4.63 -5.12
C PRO A 83 19.37 5.69 -4.11
N ASP A 84 20.15 6.76 -3.93
CA ASP A 84 19.82 7.91 -3.06
C ASP A 84 18.63 8.73 -3.54
N GLN A 85 18.23 8.56 -4.81
CA GLN A 85 17.04 9.18 -5.39
C GLN A 85 15.77 8.33 -5.20
N ILE A 86 15.85 7.20 -4.48
CA ILE A 86 14.74 6.27 -4.29
C ILE A 86 14.37 6.18 -2.80
N VAL A 87 13.10 6.43 -2.52
CA VAL A 87 12.45 6.13 -1.23
C VAL A 87 11.47 4.99 -1.44
N VAL A 88 11.48 4.02 -0.51
CA VAL A 88 10.55 2.89 -0.51
C VAL A 88 9.52 3.10 0.60
N GLY A 89 8.24 2.95 0.27
CA GLY A 89 7.12 2.98 1.21
C GLY A 89 6.18 1.79 0.99
N ASN A 90 5.30 1.57 1.94
CA ASN A 90 4.24 0.57 1.94
C ASN A 90 3.04 1.03 1.10
N GLY A 91 3.28 1.19 -0.20
CA GLY A 91 2.32 1.75 -1.14
C GLY A 91 2.48 3.25 -1.33
N ALA A 92 1.89 3.77 -2.43
CA ALA A 92 2.03 5.18 -2.80
C ALA A 92 1.36 6.12 -1.79
N ASP A 93 0.27 5.69 -1.15
CA ASP A 93 -0.47 6.49 -0.16
C ASP A 93 0.39 6.88 1.04
N GLU A 94 1.28 5.99 1.50
CA GLU A 94 2.24 6.33 2.55
C GLU A 94 3.23 7.40 2.06
N LEU A 95 3.76 7.26 0.85
CA LEU A 95 4.69 8.24 0.29
C LEU A 95 4.03 9.61 0.12
N ILE A 96 2.77 9.66 -0.32
CA ILE A 96 1.98 10.91 -0.41
C ILE A 96 1.83 11.54 0.98
N THR A 97 1.54 10.72 2.00
CA THR A 97 1.43 11.18 3.39
C THR A 97 2.76 11.73 3.90
N LEU A 98 3.87 11.03 3.67
CA LEU A 98 5.20 11.48 4.08
C LEU A 98 5.60 12.79 3.40
N ILE A 99 5.28 12.95 2.11
CA ILE A 99 5.49 14.21 1.38
C ILE A 99 4.67 15.33 2.01
N ALA A 100 3.39 15.09 2.33
CA ALA A 100 2.53 16.09 2.94
C ALA A 100 3.07 16.52 4.32
N LEU A 101 3.50 15.56 5.15
CA LEU A 101 4.11 15.84 6.46
C LEU A 101 5.44 16.58 6.36
N ALA A 102 6.20 16.38 5.30
CA ALA A 102 7.48 17.06 5.08
C ALA A 102 7.33 18.46 4.48
N ALA A 103 6.26 18.72 3.73
CA ALA A 103 6.11 19.93 2.93
C ALA A 103 5.08 20.94 3.48
N PHE A 104 4.11 20.50 4.28
CA PHE A 104 3.04 21.37 4.79
C PHE A 104 3.13 21.54 6.31
N GLU A 105 3.01 22.78 6.75
CA GLU A 105 2.78 23.10 8.16
C GLU A 105 1.27 23.07 8.46
N PRO A 106 0.86 22.72 9.69
CA PRO A 106 -0.52 22.94 10.11
C PRO A 106 -0.79 24.44 10.22
N ASP A 107 -1.86 24.91 9.57
CA ASP A 107 -2.41 26.26 9.81
C ASP A 107 -2.85 26.45 11.28
#